data_AF-A0A367FNN6-F1
#
_entry.id   AF-A0A367FNN6-F1
#
_cell.length_a   1.000
_cell.length_b   1.000
_cell.length_c   1.000
_cell.angle_alpha   90.00
_cell.angle_beta   90.00
_cell.angle_gamma   90.00
#
_symmetry.space_group_name_H-M   'P 1'
#
loop_
_entity.id
_entity.type
_entity.pdbx_description
1 polymer ?
#
loop_
_entity_poly.entity_id
_entity_poly.type
_entity_poly.pdbx_seq_one_letter_code
_entity_poly.pdbx_strand_id
1 'polypeptide(L)' 'MSPRRWDLAKTATAAQLDQVEPGWHIYYSVGLRRFVAIATWRADSPLQVRAATVEELREQMRDAELGAMVSLGGQWAWVA' A
#
# COMPACT_ATOMS: atom_id res chain seq x y z
N MET A 1 22.67 -0.40 -8.44
CA MET A 1 21.91 0.09 -9.62
C MET A 1 21.68 1.57 -9.44
N SER A 2 22.14 2.42 -10.36
CA SER A 2 22.06 3.88 -10.19
C SER A 2 20.65 4.41 -10.52
N PRO A 3 20.11 5.37 -9.74
CA PRO A 3 18.79 5.95 -10.00
C PRO A 3 18.76 6.69 -11.34
N ARG A 4 17.67 6.53 -12.11
CA ARG A 4 17.42 7.33 -13.32
C ARG A 4 16.63 8.59 -12.96
N ARG A 5 16.66 9.62 -13.81
CA ARG A 5 15.89 10.87 -13.57
C ARG A 5 14.40 10.63 -13.35
N TRP A 6 13.83 9.66 -14.06
CA TRP A 6 12.42 9.31 -13.89
C TRP A 6 12.15 8.54 -12.59
N ASP A 7 13.15 7.85 -12.02
CA ASP A 7 13.02 7.24 -10.68
C ASP A 7 12.87 8.33 -9.61
N LEU A 8 13.52 9.48 -9.75
CA LEU A 8 13.38 10.61 -8.81
C LEU A 8 11.95 11.17 -8.79
N ALA A 9 11.35 11.34 -9.98
CA ALA A 9 9.96 11.79 -10.08
C ALA A 9 9.01 10.79 -9.41
N LYS A 10 9.21 9.49 -9.66
CA LYS A 10 8.41 8.42 -9.03
C LYS A 10 8.59 8.38 -7.51
N THR A 11 9.80 8.59 -7.00
CA THR A 11 10.06 8.70 -5.56
C THR A 11 9.35 9.90 -4.95
N ALA A 12 9.37 11.07 -5.60
CA ALA A 12 8.65 12.25 -5.13
C ALA A 12 7.12 12.01 -5.11
N THR A 13 6.58 11.37 -6.15
CA THR A 13 5.15 10.99 -6.18
C THR A 13 4.80 10.03 -5.05
N ALA A 14 5.64 9.01 -4.78
CA ALA A 14 5.39 8.09 -3.68
C ALA A 14 5.43 8.77 -2.31
N ALA A 15 6.36 9.71 -2.10
CA ALA A 15 6.45 10.48 -0.87
C ALA A 15 5.22 11.39 -0.66
N GLN A 16 4.68 11.97 -1.73
CA GLN A 16 3.42 12.71 -1.64
C GLN A 16 2.25 11.78 -1.29
N LEU A 17 2.23 10.57 -1.87
CA LEU A 17 1.17 9.60 -1.62
C LEU A 17 1.19 9.10 -0.17
N ASP A 18 2.38 8.83 0.39
CA ASP A 18 2.59 8.45 1.80
C ASP A 18 2.02 9.49 2.78
N GLN A 19 2.03 10.77 2.41
CA GLN A 19 1.48 11.84 3.26
C GLN A 19 -0.04 11.93 3.22
N VAL A 20 -0.69 11.49 2.15
CA VAL A 20 -2.14 11.70 1.92
C VAL A 20 -2.98 10.44 2.11
N GLU A 21 -2.36 9.26 2.15
CA GLU A 21 -3.03 7.97 2.35
C GLU A 21 -2.81 7.48 3.79
N PRO A 22 -3.61 7.94 4.77
CA PRO A 22 -3.44 7.54 6.16
C PRO A 22 -3.67 6.04 6.32
N GLY A 23 -2.82 5.39 7.12
CA GLY A 23 -2.89 3.93 7.34
C GLY A 23 -1.98 3.12 6.43
N TRP A 24 -1.31 3.76 5.46
CA TRP A 24 -0.33 3.12 4.60
C TRP A 24 1.03 3.81 4.71
N HIS A 25 2.08 3.01 4.71
CA HIS A 25 3.43 3.48 4.42
C HIS A 25 3.77 3.19 2.96
N ILE A 26 4.09 4.22 2.19
CA ILE A 26 4.23 4.17 0.74
C ILE A 26 5.61 4.64 0.31
N TYR A 27 6.24 3.88 -0.57
CA TYR A 27 7.52 4.26 -1.17
C TYR A 27 7.66 3.70 -2.59
N TYR A 28 8.57 4.29 -3.35
CA TYR A 28 8.95 3.79 -4.67
C TYR A 28 10.26 2.99 -4.56
N SER A 29 10.22 1.71 -4.95
CA SER A 29 11.40 0.86 -4.98
C SER A 29 12.12 1.02 -6.32
N VAL A 30 13.31 1.63 -6.32
CA VAL A 30 14.16 1.77 -7.53
C VAL A 30 14.62 0.41 -8.06
N GLY A 31 14.88 -0.56 -7.16
CA GLY A 31 15.31 -1.91 -7.54
C GLY A 31 14.21 -2.69 -8.27
N LEU A 32 12.97 -2.58 -7.80
CA LEU A 32 11.81 -3.26 -8.41
C LEU A 32 11.11 -2.42 -9.48
N ARG A 33 11.39 -1.12 -9.51
CA ARG A 33 10.69 -0.11 -10.32
C ARG A 33 9.17 -0.16 -10.14
N ARG A 34 8.75 -0.27 -8.89
CA ARG A 34 7.35 -0.36 -8.48
C ARG A 34 7.09 0.54 -7.28
N PHE A 35 5.88 1.07 -7.24
CA PHE A 35 5.30 1.59 -6.00
C PHE A 35 4.98 0.43 -5.06
N VAL A 36 5.19 0.67 -3.78
CA VAL A 36 4.98 -0.29 -2.72
C VAL A 36 4.21 0.41 -1.61
N ALA A 37 3.13 -0.21 -1.15
CA ALA A 37 2.38 0.24 0.01
C ALA A 37 2.35 -0.89 1.05
N ILE A 38 2.59 -0.54 2.31
CA ILE A 38 2.58 -1.44 3.46
C ILE A 38 1.54 -0.91 4.44
N ALA A 39 0.59 -1.75 4.84
CA ALA A 39 -0.42 -1.36 5.80
C ALA A 39 0.21 -1.10 7.17
N THR A 40 -0.18 -0.02 7.84
CA THR A 40 0.32 0.35 9.17
C THR A 40 -0.63 -0.06 10.30
N TRP A 41 -1.83 -0.54 9.96
CA TRP A 41 -2.76 -1.11 10.94
C TRP A 41 -2.35 -2.54 11.33
N ARG A 42 -2.89 -3.02 12.45
CA ARG A 42 -2.72 -4.41 12.88
C ARG A 42 -3.54 -5.33 12.00
N ALA A 43 -2.87 -6.18 11.25
CA ALA A 43 -3.44 -7.30 10.51
C ALA A 43 -2.75 -8.59 10.94
N ASP A 44 -3.39 -9.74 10.74
CA ASP A 44 -2.85 -11.06 11.13
C ASP A 44 -1.54 -11.40 10.42
N SER A 45 -1.33 -10.82 9.24
CA SER A 45 -0.05 -10.84 8.54
C SER A 45 0.28 -9.46 7.96
N PRO A 46 1.58 -9.12 7.81
CA PRO A 46 1.98 -7.86 7.18
C PRO A 46 1.41 -7.75 5.77
N LEU A 47 0.50 -6.80 5.56
CA LEU A 47 -0.13 -6.60 4.25
C LEU A 47 0.69 -5.64 3.41
N GLN A 48 1.08 -6.09 2.22
CA GLN A 48 1.87 -5.32 1.29
C GLN A 48 1.35 -5.49 -0.13
N VAL A 49 1.15 -4.38 -0.82
CA VAL A 49 0.75 -4.34 -2.23
C VAL A 49 1.79 -3.59 -3.05
N ARG A 50 1.89 -3.94 -4.34
CA ARG A 50 2.92 -3.39 -5.23
C ARG A 50 2.38 -3.20 -6.64
N ALA A 51 2.65 -2.05 -7.24
CA ALA A 51 2.12 -1.70 -8.55
C ALA A 51 3.13 -0.93 -9.41
N ALA A 52 2.93 -0.93 -10.73
CA ALA A 52 3.76 -0.13 -11.65
C ALA A 52 3.30 1.34 -11.70
N THR A 53 2.00 1.57 -11.46
CA THR A 53 1.36 2.89 -11.47
C THR A 53 0.76 3.23 -10.11
N VAL A 54 0.37 4.50 -9.93
CA VAL A 54 -0.25 4.97 -8.68
C VAL A 54 -1.71 4.52 -8.62
N GLU A 55 -2.37 4.50 -9.78
CA GLU A 55 -3.77 4.13 -9.95
C GLU A 55 -3.97 2.66 -9.56
N GLU A 56 -3.13 1.77 -10.10
CA GLU A 56 -3.13 0.34 -9.74
C GLU A 56 -2.79 0.13 -8.26
N LEU A 57 -1.91 0.96 -7.68
CA LEU A 57 -1.57 0.85 -6.26
C LEU A 57 -2.79 1.17 -5.40
N ARG A 58 -3.48 2.27 -5.71
CA ARG A 58 -4.67 2.70 -4.97
C ARG A 58 -5.83 1.71 -5.08
N GLU A 59 -6.02 1.10 -6.24
CA GLU A 59 -7.01 0.04 -6.41
C GLU A 59 -6.71 -1.14 -5.49
N GLN A 60 -5.47 -1.65 -5.52
CA GLN A 60 -5.04 -2.72 -4.63
C GLN A 60 -5.14 -2.36 -3.14
N MET A 61 -4.83 -1.12 -2.76
CA MET A 61 -4.97 -0.63 -1.38
C MET A 61 -6.43 -0.65 -0.93
N ARG A 62 -7.37 -0.19 -1.76
CA ARG A 62 -8.80 -0.22 -1.43
C ARG A 62 -9.34 -1.65 -1.34
N ASP A 63 -8.93 -2.53 -2.24
CA ASP A 63 -9.32 -3.94 -2.17
C ASP A 63 -8.80 -4.61 -0.88
N ALA A 64 -7.56 -4.27 -0.48
CA ALA A 64 -6.96 -4.70 0.77
C ALA A 64 -7.74 -4.20 2.00
N GLU A 65 -8.12 -2.92 2.01
CA GLU A 65 -8.93 -2.32 3.09
C GLU A 65 -10.29 -3.01 3.21
N LEU A 66 -10.98 -3.22 2.09
CA LEU A 66 -12.26 -3.93 2.05
C LEU A 66 -12.12 -5.37 2.57
N GLY A 67 -11.07 -6.08 2.15
CA GLY A 67 -10.74 -7.41 2.66
C GLY A 67 -10.52 -7.42 4.17
N ALA A 68 -9.75 -6.46 4.69
CA ALA A 68 -9.50 -6.33 6.13
C ALA A 68 -10.77 -6.04 6.94
N MET A 69 -11.67 -5.19 6.43
CA MET A 69 -12.96 -4.92 7.06
C MET A 69 -13.85 -6.17 7.15
N VAL A 70 -13.86 -6.99 6.10
CA VAL A 70 -14.61 -8.27 6.10
C VAL A 70 -14.04 -9.22 7.17
N SER A 71 -12.72 -9.33 7.27
CA SER A 71 -12.06 -10.16 8.29
C SER A 71 -12.39 -9.69 9.72
N LEU A 72 -12.38 -8.38 9.97
CA LEU A 72 -12.75 -7.81 11.26
C LEU A 72 -14.23 -8.03 11.58
N GLY A 73 -15.14 -7.90 10.61
CA GLY A 73 -16.58 -8.14 10.81
C GLY A 73 -16.92 -9.61 11.10
N GLY A 74 -16.14 -10.55 10.56
CA GLY A 74 -16.28 -11.99 10.85
C GLY A 74 -15.81 -12.39 12.25
N GLN A 75 -14.90 -11.62 12.87
CA GLN A 75 -14.33 -11.93 14.18
C GLN A 75 -15.31 -11.72 15.35
N TRP A 76 -16.40 -10.95 15.16
CA TRP A 76 -17.40 -10.68 16.18
C TRP A 76 -18.69 -11.52 16.03
N ALA A 77 -18.76 -12.38 15.01
CA ALA A 77 -19.98 -13.13 14.67
C ALA A 77 -20.18 -14.45 15.47
N TRP A 78 -19.34 -14.74 16.47
CA TRP A 78 -19.49 -15.95 17.31
C TRP A 78 -19.35 -15.65 18.80
N VAL A 79 -20.33 -14.92 19.34
CA VAL A 79 -20.79 -15.11 20.72
C VAL A 79 -22.31 -14.94 20.71
N ALA A 80 -23.02 -16.02 20.37
CA ALA A 80 -24.46 -16.17 20.56
C ALA A 80 -24.73 -17.54 21.18
#